data_AF-A2FL36-F1
#
_entry.id   AF-A2FL36-F1
#
_cell.length_a   1.000
_cell.length_b   1.000
_cell.length_c   1.000
_cell.angle_alpha   90.00
_cell.angle_beta   90.00
_cell.angle_gamma   90.00
#
_symmetry.space_group_name_H-M   'P 1'
#
loop_
_entity.id
_entity.type
_entity.pdbx_description
1 polymer ?
#
loop_
_entity_poly.entity_id
_entity_poly.type
_entity_poly.pdbx_seq_one_letter_code
_entity_poly.pdbx_strand_id
1 'polypeptide(L)'
;MFNLQTGPKEVFPYNYYSSTLLANDNRTGVISEACKFIQDADTFMKNIDSIKGCRIDENHFDLEKYSTFYCKQDVRILREGFVKFRNDILKEFDLNVYDYVSICSIANKLFENRVYFPNGNLYDLSNKPREFISRCIQGGRCMLSDNMKQKSEKKLLADFDAVSLYPSAIARLYTLEGIPKVLKKEMLSTEYLMRHLFDDDQKEPIGEKFMSGFFVLIKITEIGIHRHFPLIVCDPELNPELNVPRSSNTCCLMYVDHITLQDLIKYQGVKCEVLQGYYYDGNRDIRIRDEVKKLFELRLKYKKEGNPLQENIKLILNSIYGKTILSPIESKITIVNDKDAIRYAIRNYNHIVKFEGLDGSDKTIFKLTKSICRHFNFCPLGVNILSMSKRIMCEVFCTAEDLGMDIFYSDTDSMHLYNEDIPRLAEEFEKRYGRVLIGKNLGQFHSDFAEITKDKQSLAYKSIFCGKKTYIDLLTNDLNEVAFHCRMKGVKQDVIALTANEMFPDSVQCFYDEDKGLMVPQGKFDKDSEFSVMKLYKALYDGQEIGFDLCKSSSPCFAEKFNFSITTKTSFIRKLKF
;
A
#
# COMPACT_ATOMS: atom_id res chain seq x y z
N MET A 1 -7.30 13.64 10.49
CA MET A 1 -8.24 12.99 9.56
C MET A 1 -9.66 13.53 9.68
N PHE A 2 -10.33 13.48 10.84
CA PHE A 2 -11.78 13.78 10.94
C PHE A 2 -12.16 15.23 11.35
N ASN A 3 -11.18 16.13 11.51
CA ASN A 3 -11.37 17.51 12.01
C ASN A 3 -12.29 17.60 13.25
N LEU A 4 -12.14 16.64 14.16
CA LEU A 4 -12.84 16.65 15.44
C LEU A 4 -12.30 17.79 16.30
N GLN A 5 -13.18 18.45 17.07
CA GLN A 5 -12.76 19.36 18.13
C GLN A 5 -12.33 18.53 19.34
N THR A 6 -11.12 17.96 19.30
CA THR A 6 -10.63 17.00 20.30
C THR A 6 -10.19 17.63 21.62
N GLY A 7 -10.25 18.95 21.76
CA GLY A 7 -9.72 19.67 22.93
C GLY A 7 -8.20 19.90 22.82
N PRO A 8 -7.51 20.19 23.94
CA PRO A 8 -6.06 20.46 23.94
C PRO A 8 -5.25 19.23 23.51
N LYS A 9 -4.10 19.48 22.88
CA LYS A 9 -3.11 18.43 22.58
C LYS A 9 -2.64 17.78 23.89
N GLU A 10 -2.42 16.47 23.86
CA GLU A 10 -2.00 15.69 25.02
C GLU A 10 -0.59 15.12 24.80
N VAL A 11 0.21 15.09 25.86
CA VAL A 11 1.59 14.62 25.82
C VAL A 11 1.81 13.57 26.90
N PHE A 12 1.93 12.30 26.50
CA PHE A 12 2.10 11.20 27.45
C PHE A 12 3.56 10.68 27.48
N PRO A 13 4.24 10.68 28.64
CA PRO A 13 5.63 10.23 28.75
C PRO A 13 5.70 8.69 28.85
N TYR A 14 5.44 7.98 27.75
CA TYR A 14 5.34 6.51 27.73
C TYR A 14 6.52 5.79 28.41
N ASN A 15 7.75 6.22 28.13
CA ASN A 15 8.97 5.58 28.66
C ASN A 15 9.23 5.87 30.15
N TYR A 16 8.53 6.86 30.72
CA TYR A 16 8.59 7.13 32.16
C TYR A 16 7.76 6.13 32.97
N TYR A 17 6.63 5.67 32.41
CA TYR A 17 5.75 4.69 33.06
C TYR A 17 6.36 3.28 32.99
N SER A 18 7.03 2.87 34.06
CA SER A 18 7.63 1.54 34.20
C SER A 18 6.93 0.68 35.24
N SER A 19 7.06 -0.65 35.13
CA SER A 19 6.51 -1.59 36.12
C SER A 19 7.04 -1.30 37.53
N THR A 20 8.31 -0.90 37.66
CA THR A 20 8.93 -0.53 38.93
C THR A 20 8.31 0.74 39.51
N LEU A 21 8.07 1.75 38.67
CA LEU A 21 7.43 3.00 39.10
C LEU A 21 5.98 2.77 39.54
N LEU A 22 5.24 1.94 38.80
CA LEU A 22 3.84 1.62 39.08
C LEU A 22 3.65 0.66 40.26
N ALA A 23 4.67 -0.14 40.60
CA ALA A 23 4.65 -1.03 41.75
C ALA A 23 4.83 -0.29 43.09
N ASN A 24 5.22 1.00 43.08
CA ASN A 24 5.27 1.82 44.28
C ASN A 24 3.86 2.31 44.66
N ASP A 25 3.44 2.02 45.89
CA ASP A 25 2.07 2.28 46.39
C ASP A 25 1.62 3.76 46.35
N ASN A 26 2.57 4.71 46.25
CA ASN A 26 2.25 6.14 46.30
C ASN A 26 1.81 6.73 44.95
N ARG A 27 1.89 5.98 43.83
CA ARG A 27 1.42 6.40 42.47
C ARG A 27 1.82 7.83 42.06
N THR A 28 2.96 8.29 42.59
CA THR A 28 3.43 9.68 42.47
C THR A 28 4.59 9.72 41.47
N GLY A 29 4.49 10.58 40.47
CA GLY A 29 5.51 10.85 39.45
C GLY A 29 6.25 12.15 39.72
N VAL A 30 7.51 12.21 39.31
CA VAL A 30 8.37 13.40 39.35
C VAL A 30 8.32 14.09 37.99
N ILE A 31 7.88 15.35 37.96
CA ILE A 31 7.65 16.12 36.75
C ILE A 31 8.94 16.27 35.93
N SER A 32 10.05 16.64 36.57
CA SER A 32 11.34 16.86 35.89
C SER A 32 11.88 15.60 35.23
N GLU A 33 11.64 14.41 35.82
CA GLU A 33 12.02 13.14 35.23
C GLU A 33 11.10 12.77 34.05
N ALA A 34 9.79 12.95 34.21
CA ALA A 34 8.83 12.71 33.13
C ALA A 34 9.12 13.57 31.88
N CYS A 35 9.48 14.84 32.08
CA CYS A 35 9.82 15.78 31.00
C CYS A 35 11.00 15.33 30.14
N LYS A 36 11.90 14.46 30.65
CA LYS A 36 13.03 13.92 29.86
C LYS A 36 12.58 12.96 28.75
N PHE A 37 11.35 12.43 28.85
CA PHE A 37 10.81 11.42 27.94
C PHE A 37 9.82 12.00 26.92
N ILE A 38 9.67 13.32 26.86
CA ILE A 38 8.72 14.02 25.98
C ILE A 38 9.38 15.23 25.32
N GLN A 39 8.87 15.65 24.16
CA GLN A 39 9.40 16.81 23.43
C GLN A 39 8.71 18.12 23.81
N ASP A 40 7.43 18.08 24.22
CA ASP A 40 6.60 19.25 24.48
C ASP A 40 6.24 19.32 25.98
N ALA A 41 7.20 19.76 26.77
CA ALA A 41 7.05 19.90 28.22
C ALA A 41 5.97 20.92 28.60
N ASP A 42 5.82 22.00 27.82
CA ASP A 42 4.82 23.04 28.08
C ASP A 42 3.39 22.50 28.00
N THR A 43 3.10 21.69 26.98
CA THR A 43 1.80 21.03 26.86
C THR A 43 1.59 20.01 27.96
N PHE A 44 2.62 19.23 28.34
CA PHE A 44 2.53 18.31 29.48
C PHE A 44 2.18 19.02 30.79
N MET A 45 2.84 20.15 31.08
CA MET A 45 2.54 20.99 32.26
C MET A 45 1.10 21.48 32.24
N LYS A 46 0.61 21.98 31.09
CA LYS A 46 -0.79 22.38 30.94
C LYS A 46 -1.75 21.20 31.13
N ASN A 47 -1.40 20.00 30.65
CA ASN A 47 -2.25 18.82 30.82
C ASN A 47 -2.38 18.44 32.30
N ILE A 48 -1.28 18.37 33.07
CA ILE A 48 -1.33 18.01 34.50
C ILE A 48 -2.09 19.04 35.34
N ASP A 49 -1.98 20.34 35.01
CA ASP A 49 -2.68 21.42 35.69
C ASP A 49 -4.20 21.39 35.39
N SER A 50 -4.58 20.95 34.19
CA SER A 50 -5.99 20.89 33.78
C SER A 50 -6.80 19.78 34.46
N ILE A 51 -6.13 18.76 34.99
CA ILE A 51 -6.78 17.59 35.58
C ILE A 51 -6.88 17.78 37.10
N LYS A 52 -8.12 17.83 37.60
CA LYS A 52 -8.40 18.08 39.03
C LYS A 52 -7.64 17.10 39.93
N GLY A 53 -6.73 17.64 40.73
CA GLY A 53 -5.93 16.87 41.69
C GLY A 53 -4.89 15.94 41.06
N CYS A 54 -4.52 16.18 39.79
CA CYS A 54 -3.40 15.50 39.14
C CYS A 54 -2.07 16.13 39.53
N ARG A 55 -1.96 17.45 39.49
CA ARG A 55 -0.79 18.11 40.09
C ARG A 55 -0.87 18.01 41.62
N ILE A 56 0.16 17.45 42.22
CA ILE A 56 0.25 17.25 43.67
C ILE A 56 0.95 18.45 44.30
N ASP A 57 2.09 18.85 43.74
CA ASP A 57 2.88 20.00 44.18
C ASP A 57 3.72 20.58 43.01
N GLU A 58 4.75 21.37 43.31
CA GLU A 58 5.62 21.98 42.29
C GLU A 58 6.42 20.94 41.47
N ASN A 59 6.74 19.80 42.06
CA ASN A 59 7.64 18.77 41.52
C ASN A 59 6.93 17.46 41.18
N HIS A 60 5.72 17.24 41.67
CA HIS A 60 5.04 15.94 41.60
C HIS A 60 3.65 15.98 40.96
N PHE A 61 3.29 14.87 40.33
CA PHE A 61 1.97 14.63 39.77
C PHE A 61 1.49 13.19 40.03
N ASP A 62 0.19 12.97 39.94
CA ASP A 62 -0.49 11.69 40.14
C ASP A 62 -0.48 10.87 38.84
N LEU A 63 0.28 9.77 38.83
CA LEU A 63 0.48 8.92 37.65
C LEU A 63 -0.84 8.30 37.17
N GLU A 64 -1.66 7.83 38.10
CA GLU A 64 -2.88 7.10 37.78
C GLU A 64 -3.97 8.04 37.25
N LYS A 65 -4.12 9.23 37.84
CA LYS A 65 -5.07 10.22 37.32
C LYS A 65 -4.69 10.68 35.93
N TYR A 66 -3.39 10.93 35.70
CA TYR A 66 -2.91 11.34 34.39
C TYR A 66 -3.13 10.24 33.33
N SER A 67 -2.72 9.00 33.63
CA SER A 67 -2.94 7.87 32.71
C SER A 67 -4.41 7.57 32.49
N THR A 68 -5.25 7.65 33.52
CA THR A 68 -6.69 7.46 33.40
C THR A 68 -7.33 8.52 32.50
N PHE A 69 -6.92 9.79 32.65
CA PHE A 69 -7.38 10.87 31.77
C PHE A 69 -6.99 10.60 30.32
N TYR A 70 -5.71 10.30 30.08
CA TYR A 70 -5.19 10.02 28.74
C TYR A 70 -5.91 8.83 28.08
N CYS A 71 -6.05 7.69 28.78
CA CYS A 71 -6.78 6.54 28.25
C CYS A 71 -8.26 6.85 27.97
N LYS A 72 -8.93 7.65 28.81
CA LYS A 72 -10.30 8.08 28.56
C LYS A 72 -10.39 8.95 27.32
N GLN A 73 -9.42 9.83 27.09
CA GLN A 73 -9.36 10.65 25.91
C GLN A 73 -9.21 9.80 24.64
N ASP A 74 -8.26 8.86 24.61
CA ASP A 74 -8.03 8.00 23.44
C ASP A 74 -9.31 7.26 23.03
N VAL A 75 -10.00 6.66 24.00
CA VAL A 75 -11.27 5.96 23.76
C VAL A 75 -12.36 6.92 23.31
N ARG A 76 -12.41 8.14 23.88
CA ARG A 76 -13.36 9.18 23.47
C ARG A 76 -13.12 9.63 22.03
N ILE A 77 -11.89 10.00 21.68
CA ILE A 77 -11.52 10.44 20.32
C ILE A 77 -11.82 9.33 19.31
N LEU A 78 -11.46 8.07 19.64
CA LEU A 78 -11.77 6.93 18.79
C LEU A 78 -13.27 6.80 18.55
N ARG A 79 -14.09 6.89 19.61
CA ARG A 79 -15.55 6.83 19.50
C ARG A 79 -16.10 7.98 18.66
N GLU A 80 -15.68 9.22 18.93
CA GLU A 80 -16.15 10.40 18.19
C GLU A 80 -15.77 10.34 16.71
N GLY A 81 -14.54 9.93 16.41
CA GLY A 81 -14.07 9.70 15.05
C GLY A 81 -14.85 8.61 14.33
N PHE A 82 -15.11 7.49 15.02
CA PHE A 82 -15.90 6.40 14.46
C PHE A 82 -17.36 6.80 14.21
N VAL A 83 -17.99 7.53 15.14
CA VAL A 83 -19.36 8.03 14.97
C VAL A 83 -19.44 9.03 13.81
N LYS A 84 -18.46 9.93 13.68
CA LYS A 84 -18.38 10.85 12.54
C LYS A 84 -18.22 10.08 11.22
N PHE A 85 -17.28 9.14 11.16
CA PHE A 85 -17.08 8.27 10.00
C PHE A 85 -18.37 7.56 9.60
N ARG A 86 -19.06 6.93 10.58
CA ARG A 86 -20.35 6.28 10.36
C ARG A 86 -21.39 7.23 9.78
N ASN A 87 -21.58 8.40 10.40
CA ASN A 87 -22.62 9.34 9.99
C ASN A 87 -22.35 9.90 8.58
N ASP A 88 -21.09 10.18 8.26
CA ASP A 88 -20.70 10.67 6.94
C ASP A 88 -20.95 9.60 5.86
N ILE A 89 -20.57 8.34 6.11
CA ILE A 89 -20.82 7.22 5.18
C ILE A 89 -22.30 6.90 5.04
N LEU A 90 -23.06 6.90 6.13
CA LEU A 90 -24.50 6.65 6.11
C LEU A 90 -25.23 7.74 5.31
N LYS A 91 -24.86 9.00 5.51
CA LYS A 91 -25.46 10.13 4.80
C LYS A 91 -25.17 10.09 3.29
N GLU A 92 -23.93 9.79 2.91
CA GLU A 92 -23.49 9.89 1.50
C GLU A 92 -23.80 8.64 0.68
N PHE A 93 -23.78 7.46 1.32
CA PHE A 93 -23.85 6.17 0.63
C PHE A 93 -25.01 5.28 1.05
N ASP A 94 -25.78 5.68 2.07
CA ASP A 94 -26.84 4.86 2.69
C ASP A 94 -26.32 3.50 3.18
N LEU A 95 -25.10 3.50 3.73
CA LEU A 95 -24.45 2.32 4.29
C LEU A 95 -24.14 2.55 5.77
N ASN A 96 -24.57 1.63 6.63
CA ASN A 96 -24.23 1.69 8.05
C ASN A 96 -22.90 0.96 8.31
N VAL A 97 -21.88 1.70 8.72
CA VAL A 97 -20.53 1.17 8.98
C VAL A 97 -20.52 0.00 9.97
N TYR A 98 -21.48 -0.08 10.91
CA TYR A 98 -21.56 -1.18 11.87
C TYR A 98 -21.76 -2.56 11.22
N ASP A 99 -22.29 -2.61 10.00
CA ASP A 99 -22.55 -3.86 9.30
C ASP A 99 -21.28 -4.43 8.63
N TYR A 100 -20.16 -3.71 8.70
CA TYR A 100 -18.95 -4.00 7.95
C TYR A 100 -17.70 -3.97 8.83
N VAL A 101 -16.89 -5.02 8.73
CA VAL A 101 -15.62 -5.14 9.48
C VAL A 101 -14.49 -4.28 8.92
N SER A 102 -14.62 -3.77 7.69
CA SER A 102 -13.56 -3.00 7.02
C SER A 102 -14.06 -2.09 5.91
N ILE A 103 -13.26 -1.07 5.56
CA ILE A 103 -13.55 -0.17 4.44
C ILE A 103 -13.65 -0.91 3.09
N CYS A 104 -12.88 -1.98 2.88
CA CYS A 104 -13.00 -2.81 1.68
C CYS A 104 -14.37 -3.49 1.59
N SER A 105 -14.96 -3.86 2.73
CA SER A 105 -16.31 -4.45 2.77
C SER A 105 -17.38 -3.42 2.44
N ILE A 106 -17.22 -2.17 2.92
CA ILE A 106 -18.08 -1.03 2.56
C ILE A 106 -17.97 -0.74 1.06
N ALA A 107 -16.75 -0.63 0.54
CA ALA A 107 -16.50 -0.38 -0.88
C ALA A 107 -17.12 -1.46 -1.77
N ASN A 108 -16.92 -2.74 -1.43
CA ASN A 108 -17.53 -3.84 -2.17
C ASN A 108 -19.05 -3.76 -2.16
N LYS A 109 -19.65 -3.47 -0.99
CA LYS A 109 -21.11 -3.37 -0.87
C LYS A 109 -21.69 -2.20 -1.67
N LEU A 110 -20.97 -1.08 -1.71
CA LEU A 110 -21.33 0.07 -2.53
C LEU A 110 -21.40 -0.33 -4.02
N PHE A 111 -20.38 -1.02 -4.52
CA PHE A 111 -20.32 -1.49 -5.90
C PHE A 111 -21.30 -2.64 -6.19
N GLU A 112 -21.55 -3.53 -5.24
CA GLU A 112 -22.63 -4.52 -5.34
C GLU A 112 -23.96 -3.85 -5.63
N ASN A 113 -24.33 -2.85 -4.82
CA ASN A 113 -25.62 -2.18 -4.94
C ASN A 113 -25.74 -1.34 -6.22
N ARG A 114 -24.66 -0.68 -6.65
CA ARG A 114 -24.70 0.32 -7.74
C ARG A 114 -24.25 -0.22 -9.10
N VAL A 115 -23.47 -1.30 -9.12
CA VAL A 115 -22.84 -1.84 -10.33
C VAL A 115 -23.22 -3.31 -10.52
N TYR A 116 -22.95 -4.17 -9.54
CA TYR A 116 -23.01 -5.62 -9.76
C TYR A 116 -24.44 -6.17 -9.80
N PHE A 117 -25.27 -5.89 -8.79
CA PHE A 117 -26.66 -6.36 -8.75
C PHE A 117 -27.52 -5.78 -9.86
N PRO A 118 -27.39 -4.49 -10.25
CA PRO A 118 -28.13 -3.96 -11.39
C PRO A 118 -27.83 -4.66 -12.72
N ASN A 119 -26.65 -5.27 -12.88
CA ASN A 119 -26.32 -6.04 -14.09
C ASN A 119 -27.15 -7.33 -14.17
N GLY A 120 -27.22 -8.09 -13.07
CA GLY A 120 -27.97 -9.35 -12.97
C GLY A 120 -27.30 -10.57 -13.62
N ASN A 121 -26.15 -10.41 -14.28
CA ASN A 121 -25.43 -11.46 -14.99
C ASN A 121 -23.93 -11.55 -14.62
N LEU A 122 -23.56 -11.06 -13.43
CA LEU A 122 -22.22 -11.18 -12.86
C LEU A 122 -22.23 -12.23 -11.74
N TYR A 123 -21.18 -13.06 -11.67
CA TYR A 123 -21.12 -14.18 -10.74
C TYR A 123 -19.80 -14.20 -9.97
N ASP A 124 -19.89 -14.48 -8.67
CA ASP A 124 -18.74 -14.87 -7.88
C ASP A 124 -18.26 -16.28 -8.27
N LEU A 125 -16.95 -16.50 -8.22
CA LEU A 125 -16.34 -17.79 -8.52
C LEU A 125 -15.92 -18.50 -7.24
N SER A 126 -15.96 -19.84 -7.26
CA SER A 126 -15.39 -20.71 -6.21
C SER A 126 -14.53 -21.82 -6.80
N ASN A 127 -13.86 -22.59 -5.94
CA ASN A 127 -13.10 -23.80 -6.28
C ASN A 127 -12.10 -23.59 -7.44
N LYS A 128 -12.05 -24.52 -8.41
CA LYS A 128 -11.03 -24.57 -9.47
C LYS A 128 -11.01 -23.34 -10.38
N PRO A 129 -12.14 -22.84 -10.93
CA PRO A 129 -12.11 -21.63 -11.76
C PRO A 129 -11.58 -20.41 -10.98
N ARG A 130 -12.04 -20.24 -9.74
CA ARG A 130 -11.55 -19.16 -8.86
C ARG A 130 -10.05 -19.27 -8.60
N GLU A 131 -9.58 -20.47 -8.22
CA GLU A 131 -8.16 -20.70 -7.96
C GLU A 131 -7.30 -20.43 -9.19
N PHE A 132 -7.70 -20.93 -10.35
CA PHE A 132 -6.98 -20.72 -11.62
C PHE A 132 -6.90 -19.24 -11.98
N ILE A 133 -8.04 -18.54 -12.01
CA ILE A 133 -8.08 -17.11 -12.36
C ILE A 133 -7.34 -16.27 -11.32
N SER A 134 -7.37 -16.65 -10.03
CA SER A 134 -6.60 -15.96 -8.99
C SER A 134 -5.08 -16.05 -9.21
N ARG A 135 -4.57 -17.06 -9.94
CA ARG A 135 -3.13 -17.12 -10.27
C ARG A 135 -2.71 -16.05 -11.29
N CYS A 136 -3.65 -15.45 -12.02
CA CYS A 136 -3.39 -14.27 -12.85
C CYS A 136 -3.23 -12.98 -12.03
N ILE A 137 -3.48 -13.00 -10.71
CA ILE A 137 -3.29 -11.84 -9.84
C ILE A 137 -1.78 -11.55 -9.73
N GLN A 138 -1.37 -10.42 -10.29
CA GLN A 138 -0.02 -9.90 -10.14
C GLN A 138 -0.13 -8.45 -9.67
N GLY A 139 0.49 -8.15 -8.52
CA GLY A 139 0.46 -6.83 -7.91
C GLY A 139 1.22 -5.76 -8.70
N GLY A 140 1.36 -4.58 -8.08
CA GLY A 140 2.14 -3.48 -8.63
C GLY A 140 3.60 -3.84 -8.87
N ARG A 141 4.18 -3.30 -9.95
CA ARG A 141 5.61 -3.48 -10.27
C ARG A 141 6.44 -2.61 -9.32
N CYS A 142 7.35 -3.22 -8.57
CA CYS A 142 8.31 -2.51 -7.73
C CYS A 142 9.71 -3.04 -8.02
N MET A 143 10.55 -2.19 -8.62
CA MET A 143 11.93 -2.53 -9.00
C MET A 143 12.74 -1.28 -9.30
N LEU A 144 14.07 -1.48 -9.33
CA LEU A 144 15.01 -0.53 -9.91
C LEU A 144 15.25 -0.92 -11.36
N SER A 145 15.75 0.01 -12.16
CA SER A 145 16.21 -0.28 -13.53
C SER A 145 17.17 -1.47 -13.54
N ASP A 146 16.86 -2.47 -14.36
CA ASP A 146 17.60 -3.75 -14.49
C ASP A 146 17.75 -4.55 -13.19
N ASN A 147 16.93 -4.27 -12.17
CA ASN A 147 17.10 -4.78 -10.80
C ASN A 147 18.47 -4.47 -10.18
N MET A 148 19.12 -3.40 -10.63
CA MET A 148 20.44 -2.95 -10.12
C MET A 148 20.32 -1.73 -9.23
N LYS A 149 21.29 -1.56 -8.32
CA LYS A 149 21.43 -0.33 -7.51
C LYS A 149 21.70 0.87 -8.43
N GLN A 150 21.05 2.00 -8.16
CA GLN A 150 21.14 3.22 -8.98
C GLN A 150 21.51 4.45 -8.15
N LYS A 151 22.19 5.41 -8.76
CA LYS A 151 22.41 6.76 -8.21
C LYS A 151 22.09 7.78 -9.28
N SER A 152 21.57 8.92 -8.86
CA SER A 152 21.40 10.09 -9.73
C SER A 152 22.06 11.30 -9.10
N GLU A 153 22.85 12.01 -9.91
CA GLU A 153 23.53 13.25 -9.54
C GLU A 153 23.43 14.22 -10.72
N LYS A 154 23.50 15.53 -10.45
CA LYS A 154 23.62 16.64 -11.43
C LYS A 154 22.35 17.07 -12.16
N LYS A 155 21.32 16.23 -12.25
CA LYS A 155 20.02 16.57 -12.85
C LYS A 155 18.88 16.36 -11.86
N LEU A 156 17.86 17.21 -11.96
CA LEU A 156 16.70 17.14 -11.08
C LEU A 156 15.79 15.97 -11.50
N LEU A 157 15.53 15.06 -10.56
CA LEU A 157 14.53 14.01 -10.72
C LEU A 157 13.16 14.47 -10.22
N ALA A 158 12.12 13.94 -10.83
CA ALA A 158 10.75 13.99 -10.34
C ALA A 158 10.29 12.57 -9.95
N ASP A 159 9.49 12.46 -8.91
CA ASP A 159 8.71 11.26 -8.59
C ASP A 159 7.36 11.38 -9.32
N PHE A 160 7.32 10.87 -10.55
CA PHE A 160 6.19 11.05 -11.46
C PHE A 160 5.15 9.96 -11.22
N ASP A 161 4.06 10.35 -10.56
CA ASP A 161 3.05 9.45 -9.99
C ASP A 161 1.71 9.54 -10.73
N ALA A 162 1.04 8.40 -10.86
CA ALA A 162 -0.26 8.29 -11.50
C ALA A 162 -1.39 8.73 -10.56
N VAL A 163 -2.22 9.67 -11.01
CA VAL A 163 -3.38 10.14 -10.23
C VAL A 163 -4.38 9.00 -10.02
N SER A 164 -4.42 8.49 -8.79
CA SER A 164 -5.38 7.46 -8.37
C SER A 164 -5.37 6.26 -9.34
N LEU A 165 -4.25 5.54 -9.41
CA LEU A 165 -4.01 4.50 -10.42
C LEU A 165 -5.14 3.47 -10.54
N TYR A 166 -5.61 2.90 -9.43
CA TYR A 166 -6.67 1.89 -9.48
C TYR A 166 -8.03 2.46 -9.94
N PRO A 167 -8.51 3.61 -9.43
CA PRO A 167 -9.64 4.31 -10.03
C PRO A 167 -9.48 4.61 -11.52
N SER A 168 -8.29 5.04 -11.95
CA SER A 168 -7.97 5.30 -13.36
C SER A 168 -8.05 4.03 -14.21
N ALA A 169 -7.62 2.89 -13.66
CA ALA A 169 -7.77 1.59 -14.29
C ALA A 169 -9.26 1.20 -14.43
N ILE A 170 -10.04 1.34 -13.35
CA ILE A 170 -11.47 1.04 -13.35
C ILE A 170 -12.23 1.92 -14.36
N ALA A 171 -11.84 3.19 -14.51
CA ALA A 171 -12.44 4.11 -15.46
C ALA A 171 -12.26 3.70 -16.94
N ARG A 172 -11.32 2.78 -17.22
CA ARG A 172 -11.06 2.18 -18.54
C ARG A 172 -11.56 0.73 -18.66
N LEU A 173 -12.09 0.16 -17.58
CA LEU A 173 -12.42 -1.26 -17.51
C LEU A 173 -13.90 -1.57 -17.65
N TYR A 174 -14.21 -2.84 -17.61
CA TYR A 174 -15.54 -3.41 -17.68
C TYR A 174 -15.60 -4.65 -16.80
N THR A 175 -16.82 -5.11 -16.53
CA THR A 175 -17.07 -6.43 -15.94
C THR A 175 -17.42 -7.43 -17.04
N LEU A 176 -17.02 -8.69 -16.86
CA LEU A 176 -17.30 -9.78 -17.80
C LEU A 176 -18.59 -10.48 -17.37
N GLU A 177 -19.57 -10.54 -18.27
CA GLU A 177 -20.83 -11.21 -18.01
C GLU A 177 -20.76 -12.73 -18.19
N GLY A 178 -21.58 -13.44 -17.43
CA GLY A 178 -21.70 -14.89 -17.49
C GLY A 178 -20.65 -15.63 -16.66
N ILE A 179 -20.45 -16.90 -16.99
CA ILE A 179 -19.52 -17.80 -16.29
C ILE A 179 -18.34 -18.19 -17.19
N PRO A 180 -17.15 -18.42 -16.63
CA PRO A 180 -15.98 -18.79 -17.41
C PRO A 180 -16.16 -20.17 -18.04
N LYS A 181 -15.81 -20.29 -19.32
CA LYS A 181 -15.80 -21.54 -20.10
C LYS A 181 -14.38 -22.01 -20.33
N VAL A 182 -14.15 -23.32 -20.25
CA VAL A 182 -12.83 -23.91 -20.49
C VAL A 182 -12.46 -23.75 -21.97
N LEU A 183 -11.22 -23.34 -22.26
CA LEU A 183 -10.70 -23.26 -23.63
C LEU A 183 -10.67 -24.64 -24.27
N LYS A 184 -11.13 -24.71 -25.52
CA LYS A 184 -11.05 -25.92 -26.35
C LYS A 184 -9.67 -26.01 -27.02
N LYS A 185 -9.32 -27.19 -27.53
CA LYS A 185 -8.01 -27.47 -28.11
C LYS A 185 -7.68 -26.52 -29.28
N GLU A 186 -8.65 -26.22 -30.12
CA GLU A 186 -8.53 -25.28 -31.24
C GLU A 186 -8.29 -23.82 -30.80
N MET A 187 -8.61 -23.48 -29.55
CA MET A 187 -8.45 -22.14 -28.98
C MET A 187 -7.08 -21.93 -28.32
N LEU A 188 -6.26 -22.99 -28.20
CA LEU A 188 -4.95 -22.95 -27.53
C LEU A 188 -3.86 -22.34 -28.42
N SER A 189 -4.12 -21.15 -28.96
CA SER A 189 -3.12 -20.36 -29.66
C SER A 189 -3.32 -18.87 -29.40
N THR A 190 -2.20 -18.15 -29.29
CA THR A 190 -2.20 -16.70 -29.09
C THR A 190 -2.94 -15.99 -30.22
N GLU A 191 -2.74 -16.44 -31.47
CA GLU A 191 -3.40 -15.87 -32.64
C GLU A 191 -4.92 -16.07 -32.62
N TYR A 192 -5.40 -17.26 -32.24
CA TYR A 192 -6.83 -17.51 -32.09
C TYR A 192 -7.45 -16.60 -31.02
N LEU A 193 -6.84 -16.53 -29.84
CA LEU A 193 -7.32 -15.68 -28.75
C LEU A 193 -7.36 -14.21 -29.16
N MET A 194 -6.30 -13.67 -29.78
CA MET A 194 -6.26 -12.27 -30.23
C MET A 194 -7.27 -11.97 -31.34
N ARG A 195 -7.44 -12.90 -32.28
CA ARG A 195 -8.41 -12.76 -33.38
C ARG A 195 -9.84 -12.67 -32.86
N HIS A 196 -10.19 -13.50 -31.88
CA HIS A 196 -11.57 -13.61 -31.39
C HIS A 196 -11.89 -12.76 -30.13
N LEU A 197 -10.88 -12.17 -29.49
CA LEU A 197 -11.04 -11.23 -28.37
C LEU A 197 -11.68 -9.92 -28.84
N PHE A 198 -12.70 -9.46 -28.12
CA PHE A 198 -13.33 -8.15 -28.26
C PHE A 198 -12.31 -7.01 -28.31
N ASP A 199 -12.56 -6.05 -29.20
CA ASP A 199 -11.82 -4.79 -29.21
C ASP A 199 -12.06 -4.00 -27.90
N ASP A 200 -11.18 -3.06 -27.57
CA ASP A 200 -11.10 -2.45 -26.23
C ASP A 200 -12.43 -1.87 -25.71
N ASP A 201 -13.23 -1.24 -26.58
CA ASP A 201 -14.53 -0.65 -26.23
C ASP A 201 -15.75 -1.44 -26.74
N GLN A 202 -15.53 -2.63 -27.31
CA GLN A 202 -16.62 -3.51 -27.74
C GLN A 202 -17.39 -4.02 -26.51
N LYS A 203 -18.72 -3.97 -26.55
CA LYS A 203 -19.60 -4.37 -25.43
C LYS A 203 -20.30 -5.70 -25.65
N GLU A 204 -20.57 -6.04 -26.90
CA GLU A 204 -21.36 -7.19 -27.31
C GLU A 204 -20.60 -7.98 -28.37
N PRO A 205 -20.85 -9.29 -28.54
CA PRO A 205 -20.17 -10.10 -29.54
C PRO A 205 -20.53 -9.67 -30.97
N ILE A 206 -19.53 -9.49 -31.82
CA ILE A 206 -19.72 -9.07 -33.23
C ILE A 206 -18.87 -9.95 -34.14
N GLY A 207 -19.53 -10.74 -34.99
CA GLY A 207 -18.85 -11.60 -35.97
C GLY A 207 -17.85 -12.57 -35.31
N GLU A 208 -16.59 -12.51 -35.74
CA GLU A 208 -15.51 -13.32 -35.16
C GLU A 208 -15.07 -12.85 -33.77
N LYS A 209 -15.43 -11.63 -33.35
CA LYS A 209 -15.05 -11.05 -32.05
C LYS A 209 -16.09 -11.42 -31.00
N PHE A 210 -16.06 -12.66 -30.53
CA PHE A 210 -17.04 -13.21 -29.58
C PHE A 210 -16.49 -13.43 -28.15
N MET A 211 -15.18 -13.34 -27.93
CA MET A 211 -14.59 -13.50 -26.59
C MET A 211 -14.49 -12.16 -25.87
N SER A 212 -15.24 -11.95 -24.79
CA SER A 212 -15.16 -10.71 -24.01
C SER A 212 -13.93 -10.63 -23.11
N GLY A 213 -13.35 -11.76 -22.72
CA GLY A 213 -12.11 -11.80 -21.96
C GLY A 213 -11.63 -13.22 -21.74
N PHE A 214 -10.37 -13.40 -21.36
CA PHE A 214 -9.83 -14.72 -21.06
C PHE A 214 -8.72 -14.65 -20.01
N PHE A 215 -8.43 -15.80 -19.41
CA PHE A 215 -7.41 -16.03 -18.39
C PHE A 215 -6.68 -17.33 -18.74
N VAL A 216 -5.38 -17.28 -18.96
CA VAL A 216 -4.60 -18.39 -19.52
C VAL A 216 -3.28 -18.58 -18.80
N LEU A 217 -2.82 -19.83 -18.79
CA LEU A 217 -1.42 -20.17 -18.53
C LEU A 217 -0.68 -20.18 -19.86
N ILE A 218 0.34 -19.35 -19.99
CA ILE A 218 1.20 -19.29 -21.17
C ILE A 218 2.60 -19.81 -20.85
N LYS A 219 3.28 -20.30 -21.87
CA LYS A 219 4.73 -20.52 -21.88
C LYS A 219 5.36 -19.52 -22.84
N ILE A 220 6.14 -18.59 -22.31
CA ILE A 220 6.89 -17.64 -23.13
C ILE A 220 8.02 -18.40 -23.83
N THR A 221 8.12 -18.24 -25.14
CA THR A 221 9.12 -18.92 -25.99
C THR A 221 10.15 -17.97 -26.55
N GLU A 222 9.79 -16.71 -26.79
CA GLU A 222 10.66 -15.69 -27.34
C GLU A 222 10.32 -14.30 -26.76
N ILE A 223 11.34 -13.47 -26.56
CA ILE A 223 11.22 -12.08 -26.10
C ILE A 223 11.88 -11.18 -27.16
N GLY A 224 11.08 -10.37 -27.85
CA GLY A 224 11.58 -9.48 -28.90
C GLY A 224 12.26 -8.22 -28.37
N ILE A 225 11.79 -7.67 -27.24
CA ILE A 225 12.31 -6.42 -26.67
C ILE A 225 12.68 -6.64 -25.20
N HIS A 226 13.96 -6.42 -24.90
CA HIS A 226 14.49 -6.47 -23.54
C HIS A 226 14.27 -5.10 -22.89
N ARG A 227 13.42 -5.04 -21.88
CA ARG A 227 13.07 -3.82 -21.16
C ARG A 227 13.92 -3.66 -19.90
N HIS A 228 14.23 -2.42 -19.53
CA HIS A 228 14.84 -2.12 -18.24
C HIS A 228 13.86 -2.37 -17.09
N PHE A 229 12.56 -2.21 -17.37
CA PHE A 229 11.46 -2.60 -16.50
C PHE A 229 10.58 -3.67 -17.18
N PRO A 230 10.96 -4.96 -17.14
CA PRO A 230 10.20 -6.04 -17.76
C PRO A 230 8.76 -6.11 -17.25
N LEU A 231 7.84 -6.45 -18.16
CA LEU A 231 6.44 -6.76 -17.86
C LEU A 231 6.29 -8.23 -17.44
N ILE A 232 7.21 -9.08 -17.88
CA ILE A 232 7.27 -10.51 -17.54
C ILE A 232 7.49 -10.67 -16.03
N VAL A 233 6.67 -11.53 -15.42
CA VAL A 233 6.75 -11.90 -14.01
C VAL A 233 7.11 -13.37 -13.87
N CYS A 234 8.35 -13.64 -13.45
CA CYS A 234 8.82 -14.99 -13.15
C CYS A 234 8.44 -15.34 -11.71
N ASP A 235 7.31 -16.04 -11.54
CA ASP A 235 6.89 -16.54 -10.23
C ASP A 235 7.76 -17.75 -9.83
N PRO A 236 8.52 -17.69 -8.71
CA PRO A 236 9.37 -18.78 -8.27
C PRO A 236 8.62 -20.06 -7.91
N GLU A 237 7.34 -19.99 -7.53
CA GLU A 237 6.54 -21.19 -7.26
C GLU A 237 6.13 -21.91 -8.55
N LEU A 238 5.96 -21.15 -9.64
CA LEU A 238 5.60 -21.68 -10.96
C LEU A 238 6.82 -22.08 -11.78
N ASN A 239 7.96 -21.42 -11.56
CA ASN A 239 9.22 -21.61 -12.27
C ASN A 239 10.38 -21.81 -11.28
N PRO A 240 10.35 -22.86 -10.44
CA PRO A 240 11.34 -23.07 -9.37
C PRO A 240 12.77 -23.25 -9.88
N GLU A 241 12.94 -23.62 -11.15
CA GLU A 241 14.23 -23.76 -11.82
C GLU A 241 14.85 -22.41 -12.25
N LEU A 242 14.04 -21.35 -12.33
CA LEU A 242 14.50 -20.02 -12.76
C LEU A 242 14.95 -19.21 -11.55
N ASN A 243 16.25 -19.21 -11.27
CA ASN A 243 16.86 -18.40 -10.21
C ASN A 243 17.07 -16.94 -10.67
N VAL A 244 15.99 -16.25 -11.02
CA VAL A 244 16.00 -14.87 -11.54
C VAL A 244 15.11 -13.96 -10.68
N PRO A 245 15.31 -12.63 -10.73
CA PRO A 245 14.39 -11.70 -10.09
C PRO A 245 12.95 -11.88 -10.60
N ARG A 246 11.97 -11.64 -9.73
CA ARG A 246 10.54 -11.78 -10.05
C ARG A 246 10.09 -10.99 -11.29
N SER A 247 10.77 -9.89 -11.62
CA SER A 247 10.56 -9.15 -12.88
C SER A 247 11.85 -9.21 -13.69
N SER A 248 11.85 -9.97 -14.77
CA SER A 248 13.05 -10.22 -15.59
C SER A 248 12.69 -10.47 -17.06
N ASN A 249 13.63 -10.20 -17.97
CA ASN A 249 13.52 -10.59 -19.37
C ASN A 249 13.87 -12.08 -19.53
N THR A 250 13.01 -12.98 -19.03
CA THR A 250 13.26 -14.42 -19.03
C THR A 250 12.04 -15.19 -19.54
N CYS A 251 12.26 -16.11 -20.47
CA CYS A 251 11.20 -17.02 -20.92
C CYS A 251 10.76 -17.92 -19.76
N CYS A 252 9.49 -17.86 -19.38
CA CYS A 252 8.94 -18.58 -18.25
C CYS A 252 7.48 -19.00 -18.50
N LEU A 253 6.94 -19.83 -17.61
CA LEU A 253 5.51 -20.01 -17.44
C LEU A 253 4.92 -18.81 -16.70
N MET A 254 3.75 -18.35 -17.15
CA MET A 254 3.08 -17.18 -16.57
C MET A 254 1.56 -17.31 -16.70
N TYR A 255 0.83 -17.03 -15.62
CA TYR A 255 -0.63 -16.87 -15.69
C TYR A 255 -0.96 -15.42 -16.03
N VAL A 256 -1.76 -15.21 -17.08
CA VAL A 256 -2.10 -13.88 -17.60
C VAL A 256 -3.58 -13.79 -17.95
N ASP A 257 -4.14 -12.59 -17.82
CA ASP A 257 -5.41 -12.24 -18.45
C ASP A 257 -5.17 -11.67 -19.85
N HIS A 258 -6.26 -11.41 -20.58
CA HIS A 258 -6.19 -10.86 -21.94
C HIS A 258 -5.47 -9.51 -22.01
N ILE A 259 -5.62 -8.66 -20.98
CA ILE A 259 -4.95 -7.35 -20.91
C ILE A 259 -3.43 -7.53 -20.82
N THR A 260 -2.97 -8.36 -19.89
CA THR A 260 -1.54 -8.62 -19.69
C THR A 260 -0.93 -9.29 -20.91
N LEU A 261 -1.62 -10.24 -21.55
CA LEU A 261 -1.12 -10.90 -22.76
C LEU A 261 -0.96 -9.90 -23.92
N GLN A 262 -1.94 -9.03 -24.16
CA GLN A 262 -1.84 -7.97 -25.16
C GLN A 262 -0.63 -7.05 -24.88
N ASP A 263 -0.39 -6.69 -23.62
CA ASP A 263 0.71 -5.81 -23.24
C ASP A 263 2.08 -6.48 -23.40
N LEU A 264 2.21 -7.77 -23.06
CA LEU A 264 3.43 -8.55 -23.29
C LEU A 264 3.79 -8.62 -24.78
N ILE A 265 2.81 -8.85 -25.64
CA ILE A 265 3.00 -8.89 -27.09
C ILE A 265 3.39 -7.51 -27.61
N LYS A 266 2.62 -6.48 -27.25
CA LYS A 266 2.81 -5.11 -27.75
C LYS A 266 4.11 -4.48 -27.28
N TYR A 267 4.41 -4.55 -25.99
CA TYR A 267 5.49 -3.79 -25.38
C TYR A 267 6.79 -4.58 -25.24
N GLN A 268 6.75 -5.92 -25.22
CA GLN A 268 7.96 -6.74 -25.14
C GLN A 268 8.16 -7.67 -26.34
N GLY A 269 7.28 -7.64 -27.34
CA GLY A 269 7.38 -8.53 -28.51
C GLY A 269 7.36 -10.01 -28.12
N VAL A 270 6.63 -10.37 -27.07
CA VAL A 270 6.59 -11.74 -26.56
C VAL A 270 5.89 -12.66 -27.55
N LYS A 271 6.51 -13.80 -27.84
CA LYS A 271 5.85 -14.97 -28.44
C LYS A 271 5.67 -16.03 -27.36
N CYS A 272 4.52 -16.68 -27.37
CA CYS A 272 4.17 -17.68 -26.35
C CYS A 272 3.19 -18.74 -26.87
N GLU A 273 3.19 -19.87 -26.18
CA GLU A 273 2.23 -20.96 -26.34
C GLU A 273 1.15 -20.86 -25.25
N VAL A 274 -0.11 -21.05 -25.63
CA VAL A 274 -1.23 -21.10 -24.68
C VAL A 274 -1.42 -22.55 -24.26
N LEU A 275 -1.32 -22.84 -22.96
CA LEU A 275 -1.37 -24.21 -22.46
C LEU A 275 -2.78 -24.63 -22.03
N GLN A 276 -3.47 -23.74 -21.32
CA GLN A 276 -4.82 -23.96 -20.80
C GLN A 276 -5.40 -22.63 -20.31
N GLY A 277 -6.72 -22.58 -20.12
CA GLY A 277 -7.35 -21.42 -19.53
C GLY A 277 -8.86 -21.41 -19.64
N TYR A 278 -9.42 -20.26 -19.29
CA TYR A 278 -10.83 -19.95 -19.37
C TYR A 278 -11.08 -18.73 -20.23
N TYR A 279 -12.22 -18.68 -20.90
CA TYR A 279 -12.71 -17.49 -21.61
C TYR A 279 -14.15 -17.17 -21.23
N TYR A 280 -14.54 -15.93 -21.50
CA TYR A 280 -15.90 -15.43 -21.40
C TYR A 280 -16.39 -15.05 -22.79
N ASP A 281 -17.64 -15.34 -23.09
CA ASP A 281 -18.34 -14.98 -24.33
C ASP A 281 -19.65 -14.21 -24.09
N GLY A 282 -19.89 -13.79 -22.85
CA GLY A 282 -20.94 -12.81 -22.52
C GLY A 282 -20.51 -11.38 -22.85
N ASN A 283 -21.40 -10.43 -22.58
CA ASN A 283 -21.13 -9.00 -22.81
C ASN A 283 -20.10 -8.42 -21.84
N ARG A 284 -19.63 -7.21 -22.13
CA ARG A 284 -18.85 -6.37 -21.23
C ARG A 284 -19.74 -5.25 -20.68
N ASP A 285 -19.90 -5.19 -19.36
CA ASP A 285 -20.65 -4.12 -18.71
C ASP A 285 -19.70 -3.02 -18.18
N ILE A 286 -19.93 -1.80 -18.66
CA ILE A 286 -19.11 -0.60 -18.39
C ILE A 286 -19.65 0.29 -17.26
N ARG A 287 -20.76 -0.07 -16.59
CA ARG A 287 -21.34 0.71 -15.47
C ARG A 287 -20.31 1.07 -14.39
N ILE A 288 -19.34 0.21 -14.19
CA ILE A 288 -18.24 0.42 -13.23
C ILE A 288 -17.41 1.68 -13.55
N ARG A 289 -17.27 2.04 -14.84
CA ARG A 289 -16.55 3.25 -15.29
C ARG A 289 -17.25 4.51 -14.81
N ASP A 290 -18.59 4.53 -14.87
CA ASP A 290 -19.38 5.70 -14.50
C ASP A 290 -19.42 5.88 -12.99
N GLU A 291 -19.57 4.78 -12.22
CA GLU A 291 -19.59 4.85 -10.76
C GLU A 291 -18.25 5.33 -10.19
N VAL A 292 -17.11 4.87 -10.73
CA VAL A 292 -15.80 5.31 -10.24
C VAL A 292 -15.54 6.79 -10.54
N LYS A 293 -16.00 7.30 -11.71
CA LYS A 293 -15.90 8.72 -12.07
C LYS A 293 -16.73 9.59 -11.12
N LYS A 294 -17.97 9.19 -10.82
CA LYS A 294 -18.83 9.88 -9.84
C LYS A 294 -18.16 9.98 -8.47
N LEU A 295 -17.61 8.86 -7.97
CA LEU A 295 -16.90 8.85 -6.68
C LEU A 295 -15.65 9.74 -6.70
N PHE A 296 -14.90 9.75 -7.81
CA PHE A 296 -13.74 10.62 -7.96
C PHE A 296 -14.12 12.11 -7.98
N GLU A 297 -15.15 12.50 -8.72
CA GLU A 297 -15.67 13.86 -8.75
C GLU A 297 -16.18 14.31 -7.37
N LEU A 298 -16.88 13.43 -6.66
CA LEU A 298 -17.34 13.66 -5.30
C LEU A 298 -16.17 13.89 -4.34
N ARG A 299 -15.09 13.11 -4.47
CA ARG A 299 -13.86 13.34 -3.72
C ARG A 299 -13.26 14.71 -4.03
N LEU A 300 -13.17 15.10 -5.31
CA LEU A 300 -12.64 16.41 -5.70
C LEU A 300 -13.45 17.55 -5.12
N LYS A 301 -14.79 17.43 -5.11
CA LYS A 301 -15.69 18.39 -4.45
C LYS A 301 -15.35 18.54 -2.97
N TYR A 302 -15.31 17.44 -2.21
CA TYR A 302 -15.00 17.52 -0.77
C TYR A 302 -13.57 17.98 -0.47
N LYS A 303 -12.61 17.67 -1.34
CA LYS A 303 -11.24 18.19 -1.22
C LYS A 303 -11.21 19.72 -1.34
N LYS A 304 -11.97 20.31 -2.28
CA LYS A 304 -12.09 21.77 -2.43
C LYS A 304 -12.76 22.43 -1.21
N GLU A 305 -13.72 21.75 -0.60
CA GLU A 305 -14.42 22.20 0.61
C GLU A 305 -13.59 22.03 1.90
N GLY A 306 -12.40 21.41 1.83
CA GLY A 306 -11.61 21.06 3.02
C GLY A 306 -12.28 20.01 3.92
N ASN A 307 -13.23 19.25 3.36
CA ASN A 307 -14.05 18.30 4.12
C ASN A 307 -13.31 16.95 4.28
N PRO A 308 -13.14 16.45 5.52
CA PRO A 308 -12.57 15.15 5.82
C PRO A 308 -13.09 13.95 5.02
N LEU A 309 -14.34 14.00 4.55
CA LEU A 309 -14.98 12.91 3.81
C LEU A 309 -14.21 12.52 2.55
N GLN A 310 -13.42 13.44 1.96
CA GLN A 310 -12.57 13.14 0.82
C GLN A 310 -11.55 12.01 1.11
N GLU A 311 -11.04 11.88 2.34
CA GLU A 311 -10.13 10.79 2.72
C GLU A 311 -10.87 9.45 2.79
N ASN A 312 -12.10 9.43 3.30
CA ASN A 312 -12.92 8.20 3.30
C ASN A 312 -13.21 7.73 1.88
N ILE A 313 -13.56 8.67 0.97
CA ILE A 313 -13.80 8.35 -0.44
C ILE A 313 -12.51 7.88 -1.12
N LYS A 314 -11.37 8.50 -0.82
CA LYS A 314 -10.05 8.04 -1.27
C LYS A 314 -9.79 6.58 -0.85
N LEU A 315 -10.08 6.24 0.41
CA LEU A 315 -9.93 4.87 0.91
C LEU A 315 -10.88 3.90 0.21
N ILE A 316 -12.15 4.28 0.00
CA ILE A 316 -13.11 3.46 -0.77
C ILE A 316 -12.56 3.18 -2.16
N LEU A 317 -12.17 4.23 -2.90
CA LEU A 317 -11.62 4.16 -4.25
C LEU A 317 -10.39 3.24 -4.34
N ASN A 318 -9.47 3.34 -3.38
CA ASN A 318 -8.27 2.48 -3.34
C ASN A 318 -8.55 1.04 -2.90
N SER A 319 -9.71 0.78 -2.29
CA SER A 319 -10.07 -0.52 -1.71
C SER A 319 -11.05 -1.35 -2.55
N ILE A 320 -11.53 -0.83 -3.69
CA ILE A 320 -12.59 -1.44 -4.52
C ILE A 320 -12.26 -2.90 -4.87
N TYR A 321 -11.02 -3.17 -5.28
CA TYR A 321 -10.61 -4.52 -5.70
C TYR A 321 -10.26 -5.45 -4.54
N GLY A 322 -10.11 -4.95 -3.31
CA GLY A 322 -9.58 -5.75 -2.20
C GLY A 322 -10.41 -6.99 -1.86
N LYS A 323 -11.75 -6.88 -1.99
CA LYS A 323 -12.66 -8.03 -1.79
C LYS A 323 -12.71 -8.96 -2.98
N THR A 324 -12.54 -8.44 -4.20
CA THR A 324 -12.60 -9.24 -5.43
C THR A 324 -11.43 -10.21 -5.53
N ILE A 325 -10.27 -9.89 -4.94
CA ILE A 325 -9.07 -10.76 -4.91
C ILE A 325 -8.78 -11.40 -3.55
N LEU A 326 -9.73 -11.36 -2.60
CA LEU A 326 -9.50 -11.87 -1.25
C LEU A 326 -9.06 -13.34 -1.28
N SER A 327 -7.98 -13.67 -0.58
CA SER A 327 -7.53 -15.06 -0.45
C SER A 327 -8.46 -15.86 0.47
N PRO A 328 -8.59 -17.20 0.28
CA PRO A 328 -9.39 -18.04 1.17
C PRO A 328 -8.93 -17.94 2.62
N ILE A 329 -9.90 -17.86 3.53
CA ILE A 329 -9.62 -17.90 4.98
C ILE A 329 -9.55 -19.36 5.42
N GLU A 330 -8.33 -19.88 5.55
CA GLU A 330 -8.06 -21.30 5.84
C GLU A 330 -8.08 -21.66 7.33
N SER A 331 -8.13 -20.66 8.21
CA SER A 331 -8.18 -20.91 9.66
C SER A 331 -9.36 -20.20 10.33
N LYS A 332 -9.76 -20.72 11.49
CA LYS A 332 -10.73 -20.08 12.38
C LYS A 332 -10.20 -20.05 13.80
N ILE A 333 -10.52 -18.99 14.52
CA ILE A 333 -10.27 -18.87 15.95
C ILE A 333 -11.55 -19.24 16.70
N THR A 334 -11.43 -19.99 17.78
CA THR A 334 -12.55 -20.30 18.69
C THR A 334 -12.06 -20.17 20.11
N ILE A 335 -12.84 -19.48 20.95
CA ILE A 335 -12.55 -19.28 22.36
C ILE A 335 -13.52 -20.15 23.16
N VAL A 336 -12.98 -20.95 24.08
CA VAL A 336 -13.73 -21.96 24.86
C VAL A 336 -13.41 -21.76 26.33
N ASN A 337 -14.39 -21.95 27.22
CA ASN A 337 -14.11 -21.92 28.67
C ASN A 337 -13.16 -23.06 29.05
N ASP A 338 -12.24 -22.82 29.99
CA ASP A 338 -11.18 -23.77 30.34
C ASP A 338 -11.71 -25.13 30.81
N LYS A 339 -12.83 -25.12 31.55
CA LYS A 339 -13.53 -26.34 31.98
C LYS A 339 -13.93 -27.27 30.83
N ASP A 340 -14.14 -26.71 29.63
CA ASP A 340 -14.56 -27.42 28.43
C ASP A 340 -13.40 -27.59 27.43
N ALA A 341 -12.24 -26.96 27.67
CA ALA A 341 -11.13 -26.89 26.72
C ALA A 341 -10.55 -28.27 26.38
N ILE A 342 -10.35 -29.14 27.38
CA ILE A 342 -9.86 -30.52 27.15
C ILE A 342 -10.84 -31.32 26.28
N ARG A 343 -12.14 -31.23 26.60
CA ARG A 343 -13.19 -31.91 25.82
C ARG A 343 -13.24 -31.39 24.39
N TYR A 344 -13.10 -30.07 24.20
CA TYR A 344 -13.04 -29.46 22.89
C TYR A 344 -11.79 -29.90 22.11
N ALA A 345 -10.64 -29.95 22.77
CA ALA A 345 -9.38 -30.39 22.17
C ALA A 345 -9.46 -31.83 21.65
N ILE A 346 -9.97 -32.76 22.46
CA ILE A 346 -10.16 -34.17 22.06
C ILE A 346 -11.10 -34.28 20.85
N ARG A 347 -12.22 -33.54 20.86
CA ARG A 347 -13.21 -33.58 19.76
C ARG A 347 -12.68 -33.01 18.44
N ASN A 348 -11.75 -32.06 18.50
CA ASN A 348 -11.29 -31.31 17.33
C ASN A 348 -9.80 -31.56 17.01
N TYR A 349 -9.16 -32.55 17.63
CA TYR A 349 -7.71 -32.77 17.60
C TYR A 349 -7.10 -32.66 16.20
N ASN A 350 -7.70 -33.33 15.20
CA ASN A 350 -7.23 -33.33 13.81
C ASN A 350 -7.27 -31.97 13.10
N HIS A 351 -7.99 -31.00 13.65
CA HIS A 351 -8.15 -29.67 13.07
C HIS A 351 -7.38 -28.58 13.84
N ILE A 352 -6.83 -28.89 15.01
CA ILE A 352 -6.16 -27.88 15.85
C ILE A 352 -4.75 -27.63 15.31
N VAL A 353 -4.46 -26.37 15.02
CA VAL A 353 -3.11 -25.89 14.64
C VAL A 353 -2.32 -25.54 15.90
N LYS A 354 -2.96 -24.80 16.82
CA LYS A 354 -2.39 -24.41 18.12
C LYS A 354 -3.49 -23.97 19.08
N PHE A 355 -3.24 -24.08 20.38
CA PHE A 355 -4.12 -23.54 21.41
C PHE A 355 -3.32 -23.13 22.65
N GLU A 356 -3.77 -22.08 23.34
CA GLU A 356 -3.14 -21.52 24.55
C GLU A 356 -4.24 -20.96 25.48
N GLY A 357 -3.96 -20.89 26.79
CA GLY A 357 -4.82 -20.17 27.73
C GLY A 357 -4.82 -18.68 27.41
N LEU A 358 -5.99 -18.05 27.34
CA LEU A 358 -6.16 -16.64 27.04
C LEU A 358 -5.78 -15.81 28.27
N ASP A 359 -4.92 -14.81 28.07
CA ASP A 359 -4.30 -14.07 29.17
C ASP A 359 -5.34 -13.39 30.08
N GLY A 360 -5.14 -13.52 31.40
CA GLY A 360 -6.04 -12.94 32.41
C GLY A 360 -7.48 -13.46 32.38
N SER A 361 -7.75 -14.64 31.82
CA SER A 361 -9.12 -15.18 31.70
C SER A 361 -9.23 -16.67 31.99
N ASP A 362 -10.46 -17.15 32.18
CA ASP A 362 -10.85 -18.56 32.36
C ASP A 362 -11.18 -19.27 31.03
N LYS A 363 -10.48 -18.87 29.95
CA LYS A 363 -10.74 -19.29 28.58
C LYS A 363 -9.48 -19.73 27.87
N THR A 364 -9.63 -20.67 26.96
CA THR A 364 -8.60 -21.17 26.06
C THR A 364 -8.92 -20.75 24.64
N ILE A 365 -7.93 -20.19 23.94
CA ILE A 365 -8.02 -19.83 22.52
C ILE A 365 -7.48 -20.96 21.64
N PHE A 366 -8.27 -21.39 20.65
CA PHE A 366 -7.91 -22.41 19.67
C PHE A 366 -7.83 -21.80 18.27
N LYS A 367 -6.75 -22.07 17.54
CA LYS A 367 -6.65 -21.86 16.09
C LYS A 367 -6.85 -23.20 15.38
N LEU A 368 -7.86 -23.29 14.53
CA LEU A 368 -8.20 -24.49 13.78
C LEU A 368 -8.05 -24.29 12.27
N THR A 369 -7.70 -25.34 11.53
CA THR A 369 -7.83 -25.39 10.07
C THR A 369 -9.29 -25.57 9.67
N LYS A 370 -9.71 -24.93 8.58
CA LYS A 370 -11.03 -25.17 7.98
C LYS A 370 -10.92 -26.29 6.95
N SER A 371 -11.67 -27.36 7.16
CA SER A 371 -11.67 -28.54 6.28
C SER A 371 -12.37 -28.29 4.93
N ILE A 372 -13.29 -27.33 4.89
CA ILE A 372 -14.08 -26.99 3.68
C ILE A 372 -13.88 -25.51 3.36
N CYS A 373 -13.33 -25.23 2.18
CA CYS A 373 -13.23 -23.88 1.65
C CYS A 373 -14.57 -23.46 1.01
N ARG A 374 -15.31 -22.57 1.67
CA ARG A 374 -16.55 -21.96 1.13
C ARG A 374 -16.30 -20.54 0.61
N HIS A 375 -15.12 -20.33 0.02
CA HIS A 375 -14.69 -19.00 -0.40
C HIS A 375 -15.17 -18.67 -1.81
N PHE A 376 -15.85 -17.54 -1.93
CA PHE A 376 -16.36 -16.97 -3.17
C PHE A 376 -15.81 -15.55 -3.32
N ASN A 377 -15.42 -15.18 -4.53
CA ASN A 377 -15.10 -13.80 -4.86
C ASN A 377 -15.21 -13.53 -6.36
N PHE A 378 -15.31 -12.24 -6.71
CA PHE A 378 -15.35 -11.78 -8.09
C PHE A 378 -13.96 -11.57 -8.69
N CYS A 379 -13.09 -12.59 -8.60
CA CYS A 379 -11.68 -12.47 -8.99
C CYS A 379 -11.39 -12.04 -10.44
N PRO A 380 -12.24 -12.30 -11.47
CA PRO A 380 -12.00 -11.80 -12.83
C PRO A 380 -11.84 -10.27 -12.87
N LEU A 381 -12.75 -9.54 -12.19
CA LEU A 381 -12.68 -8.08 -12.10
C LEU A 381 -11.40 -7.64 -11.38
N GLY A 382 -11.07 -8.29 -10.26
CA GLY A 382 -9.86 -7.99 -9.49
C GLY A 382 -8.57 -8.14 -10.30
N VAL A 383 -8.46 -9.21 -11.09
CA VAL A 383 -7.35 -9.42 -12.02
C VAL A 383 -7.30 -8.32 -13.07
N ASN A 384 -8.43 -8.04 -13.75
CA ASN A 384 -8.45 -7.04 -14.80
C ASN A 384 -8.13 -5.63 -14.28
N ILE A 385 -8.54 -5.27 -13.05
CA ILE A 385 -8.15 -4.00 -12.38
C ILE A 385 -6.63 -3.89 -12.26
N LEU A 386 -5.97 -4.93 -11.76
CA LEU A 386 -4.51 -4.93 -11.61
C LEU A 386 -3.79 -4.94 -12.96
N SER A 387 -4.33 -5.65 -13.96
CA SER A 387 -3.76 -5.67 -15.30
C SER A 387 -3.89 -4.32 -15.99
N MET A 388 -5.05 -3.67 -15.94
CA MET A 388 -5.24 -2.33 -16.51
C MET A 388 -4.42 -1.27 -15.75
N SER A 389 -4.23 -1.40 -14.44
CA SER A 389 -3.34 -0.50 -13.71
C SER A 389 -1.89 -0.63 -14.21
N LYS A 390 -1.43 -1.86 -14.48
CA LYS A 390 -0.11 -2.06 -15.11
C LYS A 390 -0.08 -1.53 -16.54
N ARG A 391 -1.15 -1.68 -17.34
CA ARG A 391 -1.24 -1.10 -18.69
C ARG A 391 -1.03 0.41 -18.66
N ILE A 392 -1.71 1.13 -17.77
CA ILE A 392 -1.54 2.59 -17.60
C ILE A 392 -0.07 2.93 -17.37
N MET A 393 0.60 2.21 -16.46
CA MET A 393 2.03 2.43 -16.21
C MET A 393 2.88 2.05 -17.43
N CYS A 394 2.61 0.92 -18.09
CA CYS A 394 3.36 0.45 -19.25
C CYS A 394 3.29 1.43 -20.42
N GLU A 395 2.14 2.07 -20.65
CA GLU A 395 1.98 3.10 -21.67
C GLU A 395 2.99 4.24 -21.48
N VAL A 396 3.28 4.63 -20.24
CA VAL A 396 4.25 5.68 -19.92
C VAL A 396 5.68 5.14 -19.92
N PHE A 397 5.94 4.06 -19.19
CA PHE A 397 7.26 3.43 -19.07
C PHE A 397 7.85 3.05 -20.43
N CYS A 398 7.08 2.34 -21.25
CA CYS A 398 7.58 1.87 -22.54
C CYS A 398 7.79 3.04 -23.50
N THR A 399 6.97 4.08 -23.42
CA THR A 399 7.19 5.31 -24.21
C THR A 399 8.49 6.00 -23.81
N ALA A 400 8.75 6.12 -22.51
CA ALA A 400 10.01 6.69 -22.00
C ALA A 400 11.24 5.84 -22.39
N GLU A 401 11.18 4.51 -22.21
CA GLU A 401 12.25 3.60 -22.64
C GLU A 401 12.49 3.66 -24.16
N ASP A 402 11.42 3.68 -24.98
CA ASP A 402 11.54 3.79 -26.45
C ASP A 402 12.17 5.12 -26.90
N LEU A 403 12.05 6.18 -26.09
CA LEU A 403 12.68 7.49 -26.32
C LEU A 403 14.12 7.58 -25.80
N GLY A 404 14.62 6.52 -25.14
CA GLY A 404 15.94 6.46 -24.51
C GLY A 404 16.05 7.29 -23.23
N MET A 405 14.94 7.46 -22.49
CA MET A 405 14.93 8.20 -21.22
C MET A 405 15.35 7.30 -20.06
N ASP A 406 16.12 7.86 -19.12
CA ASP A 406 16.54 7.15 -17.92
C ASP A 406 15.42 7.14 -16.87
N ILE A 407 14.97 5.94 -16.50
CA ILE A 407 14.08 5.71 -15.37
C ILE A 407 14.86 4.92 -14.31
N PHE A 408 14.87 5.39 -13.08
CA PHE A 408 15.72 4.84 -12.02
C PHE A 408 15.00 3.81 -11.16
N TYR A 409 13.74 4.09 -10.83
CA TYR A 409 12.96 3.34 -9.85
C TYR A 409 11.47 3.37 -10.18
N SER A 410 10.74 2.35 -9.73
CA SER A 410 9.29 2.29 -9.76
C SER A 410 8.74 1.61 -8.51
N ASP A 411 7.61 2.11 -8.01
CA ASP A 411 6.78 1.43 -7.01
C ASP A 411 5.30 1.58 -7.34
N THR A 412 4.74 0.59 -8.05
CA THR A 412 3.31 0.48 -8.39
C THR A 412 2.81 1.57 -9.34
N ASP A 413 2.63 2.79 -8.86
CA ASP A 413 2.02 3.95 -9.52
C ASP A 413 3.00 5.11 -9.81
N SER A 414 4.23 5.02 -9.30
CA SER A 414 5.24 6.06 -9.49
C SER A 414 6.46 5.59 -10.26
N MET A 415 7.19 6.58 -10.81
CA MET A 415 8.51 6.39 -11.40
C MET A 415 9.44 7.59 -11.18
N HIS A 416 10.72 7.32 -10.91
CA HIS A 416 11.75 8.35 -10.83
C HIS A 416 12.43 8.53 -12.18
N LEU A 417 12.29 9.71 -12.78
CA LEU A 417 12.93 10.10 -14.04
C LEU A 417 13.36 11.57 -14.00
N TYR A 418 14.18 11.99 -14.97
CA TYR A 418 14.60 13.39 -15.06
C TYR A 418 13.42 14.31 -15.39
N ASN A 419 13.29 15.39 -14.62
CA ASN A 419 12.19 16.34 -14.78
C ASN A 419 12.21 17.05 -16.15
N GLU A 420 13.39 17.23 -16.73
CA GLU A 420 13.56 17.85 -18.06
C GLU A 420 13.05 16.97 -19.22
N ASP A 421 12.93 15.66 -19.03
CA ASP A 421 12.44 14.72 -20.04
C ASP A 421 10.91 14.63 -20.09
N ILE A 422 10.24 15.03 -19.01
CA ILE A 422 8.77 14.94 -18.86
C ILE A 422 7.99 15.64 -19.99
N PRO A 423 8.34 16.87 -20.45
CA PRO A 423 7.64 17.51 -21.55
C PRO A 423 7.70 16.70 -22.86
N ARG A 424 8.87 16.16 -23.21
CA ARG A 424 9.05 15.32 -24.41
C ARG A 424 8.29 14.01 -24.28
N LEU A 425 8.26 13.41 -23.09
CA LEU A 425 7.48 12.21 -22.80
C LEU A 425 5.98 12.47 -22.98
N ALA A 426 5.47 13.60 -22.48
CA ALA A 426 4.06 13.96 -22.61
C ALA A 426 3.64 14.17 -24.06
N GLU A 427 4.46 14.85 -24.87
CA GLU A 427 4.20 15.07 -26.29
C GLU A 427 4.11 13.74 -27.06
N GLU A 428 5.07 12.83 -26.84
CA GLU A 428 5.06 11.52 -27.51
C GLU A 428 3.92 10.63 -27.01
N PHE A 429 3.60 10.68 -25.72
CA PHE A 429 2.46 9.95 -25.16
C PHE A 429 1.15 10.41 -25.80
N GLU A 430 0.95 11.72 -25.95
CA GLU A 430 -0.23 12.28 -26.61
C GLU A 430 -0.32 11.85 -28.08
N LYS A 431 0.81 11.84 -28.81
CA LYS A 431 0.85 11.32 -30.20
C LYS A 431 0.48 9.84 -30.28
N ARG A 432 0.97 9.01 -29.37
CA ARG A 432 0.74 7.55 -29.38
C ARG A 432 -0.67 7.16 -28.95
N TYR A 433 -1.26 7.91 -28.01
CA TYR A 433 -2.46 7.48 -27.31
C TYR A 433 -3.63 8.47 -27.34
N GLY A 434 -3.44 9.67 -27.91
CA GLY A 434 -4.47 10.71 -28.00
C GLY A 434 -4.98 11.20 -26.65
N ARG A 435 -4.15 11.12 -25.59
CA ARG A 435 -4.51 11.45 -24.20
C ARG A 435 -3.46 12.36 -23.57
N VAL A 436 -3.92 13.31 -22.77
CA VAL A 436 -3.04 14.23 -22.03
C VAL A 436 -2.40 13.51 -20.85
N LEU A 437 -1.07 13.43 -20.83
CA LEU A 437 -0.31 12.73 -19.78
C LEU A 437 -0.29 13.48 -18.44
N ILE A 438 -0.04 14.79 -18.48
CA ILE A 438 0.23 15.58 -17.26
C ILE A 438 -1.06 16.24 -16.76
N GLY A 439 -1.35 16.11 -15.47
CA GLY A 439 -2.46 16.82 -14.83
C GLY A 439 -2.94 16.19 -13.53
N LYS A 440 -4.18 16.51 -13.15
CA LYS A 440 -4.79 16.14 -11.85
C LYS A 440 -6.05 15.27 -11.98
N ASN A 441 -6.39 14.84 -13.20
CA ASN A 441 -7.54 13.99 -13.47
C ASN A 441 -7.14 12.50 -13.55
N LEU A 442 -8.14 11.61 -13.55
CA LEU A 442 -7.91 10.18 -13.75
C LEU A 442 -7.15 9.90 -15.06
N GLY A 443 -6.18 9.00 -14.98
CA GLY A 443 -5.31 8.60 -16.09
C GLY A 443 -4.15 9.57 -16.37
N GLN A 444 -4.02 10.65 -15.60
CA GLN A 444 -2.92 11.60 -15.70
C GLN A 444 -1.86 11.37 -14.62
N PHE A 445 -0.73 12.06 -14.75
CA PHE A 445 0.42 11.98 -13.87
C PHE A 445 0.88 13.36 -13.40
N HIS A 446 1.51 13.43 -12.23
CA HIS A 446 2.18 14.62 -11.71
C HIS A 446 3.38 14.26 -10.83
N SER A 447 4.24 15.24 -10.54
CA SER A 447 5.28 15.06 -9.51
C SER A 447 4.63 14.98 -8.12
N ASP A 448 4.95 13.96 -7.32
CA ASP A 448 4.36 13.70 -5.98
C ASP A 448 5.33 13.97 -4.81
N PHE A 449 6.48 14.58 -5.06
CA PHE A 449 7.34 15.01 -3.96
C PHE A 449 6.61 16.01 -3.05
N ALA A 450 6.66 15.74 -1.74
CA ALA A 450 6.14 16.65 -0.73
C ALA A 450 6.86 18.01 -0.81
N GLU A 451 6.09 19.09 -0.66
CA GLU A 451 6.62 20.44 -0.72
C GLU A 451 7.41 20.78 0.56
N ILE A 452 8.67 21.21 0.41
CA ILE A 452 9.48 21.72 1.53
C ILE A 452 8.83 22.96 2.13
N THR A 453 8.37 23.83 1.23
CA THR A 453 7.64 25.07 1.49
C THR A 453 6.41 25.08 0.61
N LYS A 454 5.27 25.42 1.21
CA LYS A 454 3.96 25.39 0.57
C LYS A 454 3.95 26.17 -0.75
N ASP A 455 3.28 25.61 -1.77
CA ASP A 455 3.13 26.13 -3.12
C ASP A 455 4.47 26.24 -3.91
N LYS A 456 5.54 25.58 -3.42
CA LYS A 456 6.83 25.46 -4.11
C LYS A 456 7.13 24.01 -4.45
N GLN A 457 7.21 23.72 -5.74
CA GLN A 457 7.53 22.38 -6.22
C GLN A 457 8.90 21.93 -5.70
N SER A 458 8.94 20.71 -5.18
CA SER A 458 10.17 20.06 -4.75
C SER A 458 10.60 19.03 -5.79
N LEU A 459 11.90 19.01 -6.10
CA LEU A 459 12.52 18.07 -7.03
C LEU A 459 13.78 17.49 -6.39
N ALA A 460 14.14 16.27 -6.73
CA ALA A 460 15.29 15.61 -6.16
C ALA A 460 16.58 16.03 -6.90
N TYR A 461 17.50 16.66 -6.19
CA TYR A 461 18.82 17.03 -6.69
C TYR A 461 19.79 15.86 -6.75
N LYS A 462 19.65 14.92 -5.80
CA LYS A 462 20.48 13.72 -5.70
C LYS A 462 19.66 12.59 -5.13
N SER A 463 19.79 11.40 -5.71
CA SER A 463 19.07 10.22 -5.25
C SER A 463 19.97 8.99 -5.18
N ILE A 464 19.73 8.14 -4.18
CA ILE A 464 20.41 6.85 -4.01
C ILE A 464 19.33 5.77 -3.87
N PHE A 465 19.28 4.86 -4.84
CA PHE A 465 18.36 3.74 -4.85
C PHE A 465 19.13 2.45 -4.50
N CYS A 466 18.93 1.96 -3.28
CA CYS A 466 19.63 0.77 -2.77
C CYS A 466 18.90 -0.53 -3.10
N GLY A 467 17.57 -0.50 -3.17
CA GLY A 467 16.76 -1.68 -3.42
C GLY A 467 15.27 -1.36 -3.39
N LYS A 468 14.44 -2.39 -3.61
CA LYS A 468 12.97 -2.25 -3.62
C LYS A 468 12.50 -1.61 -2.31
N LYS A 469 11.80 -0.48 -2.40
CA LYS A 469 11.27 0.29 -1.25
C LYS A 469 12.36 0.76 -0.28
N THR A 470 13.60 0.93 -0.76
CA THR A 470 14.72 1.48 -0.01
C THR A 470 15.53 2.45 -0.88
N TYR A 471 15.25 3.74 -0.72
CA TYR A 471 15.93 4.83 -1.42
C TYR A 471 15.85 6.14 -0.63
N ILE A 472 16.67 7.10 -1.02
CA ILE A 472 16.65 8.47 -0.50
C ILE A 472 16.71 9.45 -1.67
N ASP A 473 15.93 10.52 -1.57
CA ASP A 473 15.98 11.67 -2.46
C ASP A 473 16.31 12.92 -1.63
N LEU A 474 17.41 13.60 -1.95
CA LEU A 474 17.72 14.95 -1.48
C LEU A 474 16.91 15.94 -2.33
N LEU A 475 15.89 16.53 -1.72
CA LEU A 475 14.99 17.48 -2.36
C LEU A 475 15.54 18.90 -2.30
N THR A 476 15.25 19.69 -3.34
CA THR A 476 15.44 21.13 -3.39
C THR A 476 14.24 21.81 -4.04
N ASN A 477 14.06 23.10 -3.75
CA ASN A 477 13.09 23.98 -4.44
C ASN A 477 13.78 25.23 -5.02
N ASP A 478 12.98 26.15 -5.57
CA ASP A 478 13.42 27.43 -6.12
C ASP A 478 13.98 28.41 -5.08
N LEU A 479 13.79 28.13 -3.79
CA LEU A 479 14.37 28.87 -2.66
C LEU A 479 15.71 28.27 -2.18
N ASN A 480 16.21 27.21 -2.85
CA ASN A 480 17.38 26.42 -2.44
C ASN A 480 17.28 25.81 -1.04
N GLU A 481 16.05 25.60 -0.54
CA GLU A 481 15.84 24.87 0.70
C GLU A 481 16.05 23.38 0.47
N VAL A 482 16.47 22.66 1.50
CA VAL A 482 16.77 21.23 1.42
C VAL A 482 15.95 20.41 2.41
N ALA A 483 15.51 19.24 1.96
CA ALA A 483 14.88 18.22 2.76
C ALA A 483 15.15 16.85 2.13
N PHE A 484 14.74 15.76 2.79
CA PHE A 484 14.90 14.42 2.25
C PHE A 484 13.60 13.64 2.25
N HIS A 485 13.32 13.00 1.13
CA HIS A 485 12.34 11.95 1.03
C HIS A 485 13.04 10.60 1.23
N CYS A 486 12.89 10.02 2.42
CA CYS A 486 13.50 8.74 2.76
C CYS A 486 12.47 7.61 2.70
N ARG A 487 12.82 6.50 2.06
CA ARG A 487 12.05 5.24 2.10
C ARG A 487 12.94 4.10 2.54
N MET A 488 12.48 3.32 3.50
CA MET A 488 13.12 2.07 3.92
C MET A 488 12.07 1.14 4.52
N LYS A 489 11.65 0.13 3.74
CA LYS A 489 10.53 -0.73 4.16
C LYS A 489 10.81 -1.43 5.49
N GLY A 490 9.98 -1.08 6.47
CA GLY A 490 9.96 -1.70 7.79
C GLY A 490 11.08 -1.23 8.73
N VAL A 491 11.62 -0.05 8.47
CA VAL A 491 12.33 0.79 9.44
C VAL A 491 11.53 2.10 9.58
N LYS A 492 11.33 2.57 10.81
CA LYS A 492 10.61 3.83 11.07
C LYS A 492 11.48 5.04 10.71
N GLN A 493 10.87 6.15 10.30
CA GLN A 493 11.59 7.33 9.79
C GLN A 493 12.52 7.93 10.86
N ASP A 494 12.00 8.18 12.05
CA ASP A 494 12.79 8.63 13.20
C ASP A 494 14.01 7.72 13.50
N VAL A 495 13.85 6.40 13.42
CA VAL A 495 14.94 5.44 13.61
C VAL A 495 16.00 5.56 12.53
N ILE A 496 15.64 5.84 11.27
CA ILE A 496 16.60 6.10 10.19
C ILE A 496 17.45 7.31 10.55
N ALA A 497 16.81 8.41 10.97
CA ALA A 497 17.50 9.64 11.37
C ALA A 497 18.44 9.41 12.57
N LEU A 498 17.94 8.78 13.64
CA LEU A 498 18.74 8.46 14.83
C LEU A 498 19.96 7.60 14.48
N THR A 499 19.76 6.53 13.71
CA THR A 499 20.85 5.63 13.30
C THR A 499 21.88 6.36 12.43
N ALA A 500 21.43 7.19 11.48
CA ALA A 500 22.31 7.98 10.64
C ALA A 500 23.16 8.97 11.44
N ASN A 501 22.52 9.67 12.37
CA ASN A 501 23.13 10.66 13.25
C ASN A 501 24.19 10.02 14.18
N GLU A 502 23.88 8.86 14.77
CA GLU A 502 24.82 8.09 15.60
C GLU A 502 26.02 7.56 14.80
N MET A 503 25.80 7.11 13.56
CA MET A 503 26.87 6.57 12.71
C MET A 503 27.78 7.65 12.11
N PHE A 504 27.24 8.85 11.87
CA PHE A 504 27.94 9.94 11.20
C PHE A 504 27.81 11.26 11.98
N PRO A 505 28.39 11.33 13.21
CA PRO A 505 28.23 12.49 14.10
C PRO A 505 28.83 13.78 13.53
N ASP A 506 29.87 13.68 12.69
CA ASP A 506 30.55 14.84 12.08
C ASP A 506 29.79 15.40 10.86
N SER A 507 28.68 14.78 10.45
CA SER A 507 27.87 15.22 9.31
C SER A 507 26.70 16.08 9.78
N VAL A 508 26.04 16.78 8.85
CA VAL A 508 24.83 17.53 9.17
C VAL A 508 23.75 16.57 9.64
N GLN A 509 23.31 16.76 10.88
CA GLN A 509 22.32 15.92 11.53
C GLN A 509 20.92 16.23 10.97
N CYS A 510 20.10 15.19 10.80
CA CYS A 510 18.73 15.32 10.32
C CYS A 510 17.74 14.75 11.32
N PHE A 511 16.49 15.20 11.25
CA PHE A 511 15.37 14.65 12.02
C PHE A 511 14.14 14.53 11.13
N TYR A 512 13.18 13.70 11.54
CA TYR A 512 11.93 13.53 10.81
C TYR A 512 10.90 14.57 11.26
N ASP A 513 10.37 15.34 10.32
CA ASP A 513 9.25 16.26 10.51
C ASP A 513 7.97 15.52 10.08
N GLU A 514 7.15 15.11 11.06
CA GLU A 514 5.92 14.36 10.84
C GLU A 514 4.86 15.17 10.09
N ASP A 515 4.81 16.50 10.31
CA ASP A 515 3.82 17.37 9.68
C ASP A 515 4.10 17.54 8.18
N LYS A 516 5.38 17.62 7.81
CA LYS A 516 5.81 17.66 6.40
C LYS A 516 5.93 16.28 5.76
N GLY A 517 6.07 15.23 6.58
CA GLY A 517 6.40 13.89 6.11
C GLY A 517 7.79 13.79 5.46
N LEU A 518 8.71 14.69 5.85
CA LEU A 518 10.05 14.81 5.28
C LEU A 518 11.11 14.74 6.37
N MET A 519 12.31 14.30 6.02
CA MET A 519 13.48 14.53 6.86
C MET A 519 14.02 15.93 6.60
N VAL A 520 14.40 16.64 7.65
CA VAL A 520 14.92 18.00 7.56
C VAL A 520 16.24 18.11 8.33
N PRO A 521 17.20 18.92 7.87
CA PRO A 521 18.45 19.13 8.60
C PRO A 521 18.26 20.02 9.83
N GLN A 522 19.11 19.82 10.84
CA GLN A 522 19.16 20.67 12.02
C GLN A 522 19.94 21.96 11.73
N GLY A 523 19.28 22.94 11.11
CA GLY A 523 19.87 24.22 10.72
C GLY A 523 19.60 24.56 9.26
N LYS A 524 20.23 25.62 8.74
CA LYS A 524 20.14 26.00 7.34
C LYS A 524 21.40 25.56 6.61
N PHE A 525 21.21 24.73 5.59
CA PHE A 525 22.28 24.15 4.77
C PHE A 525 21.86 24.17 3.31
N ASP A 526 22.83 24.02 2.43
CA ASP A 526 22.62 23.86 1.01
C ASP A 526 22.69 22.39 0.59
N LYS A 527 22.36 22.13 -0.68
CA LYS A 527 22.35 20.79 -1.28
C LYS A 527 23.74 20.15 -1.42
N ASP A 528 24.82 20.91 -1.26
CA ASP A 528 26.21 20.45 -1.40
C ASP A 528 26.81 20.03 -0.05
N SER A 529 26.09 20.27 1.05
CA SER A 529 26.47 19.88 2.40
C SER A 529 26.46 18.35 2.61
N GLU A 530 27.26 17.85 3.54
CA GLU A 530 27.32 16.42 3.87
C GLU A 530 26.31 16.04 4.95
N PHE A 531 25.22 15.37 4.58
CA PHE A 531 24.15 14.97 5.50
C PHE A 531 24.31 13.54 6.02
N SER A 532 24.02 13.34 7.31
CA SER A 532 24.12 12.02 7.96
C SER A 532 23.28 10.96 7.25
N VAL A 533 22.03 11.30 6.88
CA VAL A 533 21.11 10.38 6.19
C VAL A 533 21.59 10.00 4.78
N MET A 534 22.19 10.93 4.03
CA MET A 534 22.77 10.62 2.72
C MET A 534 23.99 9.69 2.85
N LYS A 535 24.83 9.88 3.88
CA LYS A 535 25.95 8.96 4.16
C LYS A 535 25.46 7.57 4.55
N LEU A 536 24.40 7.46 5.34
CA LEU A 536 23.80 6.17 5.71
C LEU A 536 23.31 5.40 4.48
N TYR A 537 22.58 6.05 3.57
CA TYR A 537 22.14 5.39 2.34
C TYR A 537 23.29 5.09 1.38
N LYS A 538 24.32 5.94 1.32
CA LYS A 538 25.55 5.64 0.58
C LYS A 538 26.25 4.39 1.13
N ALA A 539 26.36 4.25 2.46
CA ALA A 539 26.93 3.07 3.08
C ALA A 539 26.15 1.78 2.74
N LEU A 540 24.82 1.83 2.79
CA LEU A 540 23.95 0.74 2.34
C LEU A 540 24.18 0.40 0.85
N TYR A 541 24.24 1.42 0.00
CA TYR A 541 24.50 1.26 -1.43
C TYR A 541 25.85 0.59 -1.68
N ASP A 542 26.88 0.99 -0.94
CA ASP A 542 28.25 0.49 -1.07
C ASP A 542 28.40 -0.92 -0.44
N GLY A 543 27.31 -1.50 0.09
CA GLY A 543 27.23 -2.90 0.54
C GLY A 543 27.44 -3.12 2.03
N GLN A 544 27.49 -2.06 2.84
CA GLN A 544 27.61 -2.16 4.28
C GLN A 544 26.30 -2.70 4.90
N GLU A 545 26.41 -3.69 5.78
CA GLU A 545 25.28 -4.13 6.60
C GLU A 545 25.08 -3.15 7.77
N ILE A 546 23.85 -2.66 7.94
CA ILE A 546 23.49 -1.73 9.01
C ILE A 546 22.32 -2.30 9.82
N GLY A 547 22.43 -2.20 11.15
CA GLY A 547 21.39 -2.59 12.10
C GLY A 547 20.59 -1.38 12.57
N PHE A 548 19.26 -1.49 12.51
CA PHE A 548 18.31 -0.47 12.97
C PHE A 548 17.53 -1.02 14.17
N ASP A 549 17.70 -0.44 15.35
CA ASP A 549 16.88 -0.82 16.51
C ASP A 549 15.55 -0.06 16.50
N LEU A 550 14.47 -0.76 16.13
CA LEU A 550 13.14 -0.16 16.01
C LEU A 550 12.53 0.25 17.37
N CYS A 551 13.14 -0.17 18.49
CA CYS A 551 12.76 0.26 19.83
C CYS A 551 13.33 1.65 20.20
N LYS A 552 14.27 2.21 19.42
CA LYS A 552 14.75 3.61 19.61
C LYS A 552 13.77 4.68 19.13
N SER A 553 12.70 4.27 18.47
CA SER A 553 11.67 5.19 17.98
C SER A 553 10.99 5.96 19.11
N SER A 554 10.46 7.15 18.81
CA SER A 554 9.56 7.90 19.70
C SER A 554 8.30 7.11 20.05
N SER A 555 7.88 6.20 19.16
CA SER A 555 6.71 5.35 19.35
C SER A 555 7.10 3.99 19.96
N PRO A 556 6.43 3.55 21.04
CA PRO A 556 6.74 2.27 21.68
C PRO A 556 6.52 1.08 20.74
N CYS A 557 7.26 0.00 20.98
CA CYS A 557 7.16 -1.25 20.24
C CYS A 557 6.58 -2.35 21.13
N PHE A 558 5.49 -2.96 20.66
CA PHE A 558 4.80 -4.04 21.38
C PHE A 558 4.93 -5.37 20.62
N ALA A 559 4.83 -6.47 21.37
CA ALA A 559 4.61 -7.80 20.83
C ALA A 559 3.27 -8.30 21.34
N GLU A 560 2.33 -8.53 20.43
CA GLU A 560 1.09 -9.24 20.73
C GLU A 560 1.34 -10.75 20.59
N LYS A 561 1.00 -11.51 21.64
CA LYS A 561 1.07 -12.96 21.64
C LYS A 561 -0.25 -13.58 21.21
N PHE A 562 -0.23 -14.88 20.91
CA PHE A 562 -1.44 -15.59 20.48
C PHE A 562 -2.56 -15.58 21.52
N ASN A 563 -2.20 -15.56 22.81
CA ASN A 563 -3.15 -15.42 23.92
C ASN A 563 -3.60 -13.98 24.20
N PHE A 564 -3.38 -13.05 23.26
CA PHE A 564 -3.67 -11.61 23.37
C PHE A 564 -2.95 -10.87 24.49
N SER A 565 -1.98 -11.51 25.18
CA SER A 565 -1.07 -10.77 26.05
C SER A 565 -0.19 -9.84 25.20
N ILE A 566 0.04 -8.64 25.73
CA ILE A 566 0.87 -7.62 25.10
C ILE A 566 2.11 -7.42 25.97
N THR A 567 3.29 -7.50 25.36
CA THR A 567 4.57 -7.24 26.03
C THR A 567 5.32 -6.13 25.33
N THR A 568 5.89 -5.19 26.09
CA THR A 568 6.78 -4.16 25.56
C THR A 568 8.09 -4.80 25.10
N LYS A 569 8.53 -4.47 23.88
CA LYS A 569 9.85 -4.88 23.37
C LYS A 569 10.89 -3.85 23.78
N THR A 570 11.97 -4.31 24.40
CA THR A 570 13.12 -3.47 24.79
C THR A 570 14.18 -3.35 23.70
N SER A 571 14.23 -4.29 22.76
CA SER A 571 15.05 -4.19 21.54
C SER A 571 14.39 -4.94 20.39
N PHE A 572 14.50 -4.39 19.18
CA PHE A 572 14.09 -5.06 17.96
C PHE A 572 14.96 -4.60 16.78
N ILE A 573 16.10 -5.26 16.62
CA ILE A 573 17.09 -4.91 15.60
C ILE A 573 16.72 -5.55 14.27
N ARG A 574 16.55 -4.70 13.25
CA ARG A 574 16.45 -5.11 11.85
C ARG A 574 17.77 -4.83 11.14
N LYS A 575 18.42 -5.87 10.61
CA LYS A 575 19.63 -5.74 9.81
C LYS A 575 19.29 -5.66 8.33
N LEU A 576 19.91 -4.74 7.61
CA LEU A 576 19.72 -4.56 6.17
C LEU A 576 21.09 -4.53 5.46
N LYS A 577 21.15 -5.19 4.30
CA LYS A 577 22.28 -5.22 3.36
C LYS A 577 21.73 -5.36 1.95
N PHE A 578 22.35 -4.72 0.95
CA PHE A 578 21.88 -4.68 -0.43
C PHE A 578 22.95 -5.03 -1.45
#